data_AF-A0A1Y1KP49-F1
#
_entry.id   AF-A0A1Y1KP49-F1
#
_cell.length_a   1.000
_cell.length_b   1.000
_cell.length_c   1.000
_cell.angle_alpha   90.00
_cell.angle_beta   90.00
_cell.angle_gamma   90.00
#
_symmetry.space_group_name_H-M   'P 1'
#
loop_
_entity.id
_entity.type
_entity.pdbx_description
1 polymer ?
#
loop_
_entity_poly.entity_id
_entity_poly.type
_entity_poly.pdbx_seq_one_letter_code
_entity_poly.pdbx_strand_id
1 'polypeptide(L)'
;TFDVALRFLHECPWRRLEAMRKVIPNIPFQMLLRGANAVGYTNYPDNVVYEFCKLAVECGMDIFRVFDCLNYLPNIIVGMEAAGKAGGIVEAAICYTGDVSDPKRTKYDLNYYLKLANDLIKAGTHVLCIKDMAGLLKPQAALILVKAIRDKHPEVPLH
;
A
#
# COMPACT_ATOMS: atom_id res chain seq x y z
N THR A 1 9.44 -11.13 -0.98
CA THR A 1 10.91 -11.03 -0.97
C THR A 1 11.49 -11.35 0.40
N PHE A 2 10.93 -10.82 1.49
CA PHE A 2 11.44 -11.01 2.85
C PHE A 2 11.60 -12.49 3.26
N ASP A 3 10.52 -13.28 3.21
CA ASP A 3 10.56 -14.72 3.52
C ASP A 3 11.47 -15.51 2.56
N VAL A 4 11.36 -15.25 1.25
CA VAL A 4 12.17 -15.94 0.23
C VAL A 4 13.67 -15.76 0.44
N ALA A 5 14.10 -14.54 0.84
CA ALA A 5 15.50 -14.25 1.12
C ALA A 5 16.08 -15.18 2.20
N LEU A 6 15.33 -15.40 3.28
CA LEU A 6 15.74 -16.26 4.38
C LEU A 6 15.57 -17.75 4.03
N ARG A 7 14.40 -18.11 3.50
CA ARG A 7 13.96 -19.50 3.33
C ARG A 7 14.66 -20.22 2.19
N PHE A 8 14.91 -19.53 1.08
CA PHE A 8 15.41 -20.15 -0.15
C PHE A 8 16.76 -19.61 -0.60
N LEU A 9 17.06 -18.34 -0.34
CA LEU A 9 18.30 -17.70 -0.80
C LEU A 9 19.38 -17.64 0.28
N HIS A 10 19.03 -17.99 1.53
CA HIS A 10 19.92 -17.98 2.70
C HIS A 10 20.65 -16.65 2.90
N GLU A 11 19.98 -15.54 2.63
CA GLU A 11 20.51 -14.19 2.81
C GLU A 11 19.60 -13.34 3.70
N CYS A 12 20.19 -12.32 4.35
CA CYS A 12 19.46 -11.43 5.23
C CYS A 12 18.76 -10.31 4.42
N PRO A 13 17.41 -10.19 4.47
CA PRO A 13 16.69 -9.17 3.73
C PRO A 13 17.04 -7.73 4.17
N TRP A 14 17.42 -7.54 5.44
CA TRP A 14 17.89 -6.26 5.97
C TRP A 14 19.23 -5.84 5.37
N ARG A 15 20.20 -6.77 5.32
CA ARG A 15 21.50 -6.50 4.67
C ARG A 15 21.34 -6.16 3.20
N ARG A 16 20.36 -6.77 2.52
CA ARG A 16 20.05 -6.42 1.13
C ARG A 16 19.58 -4.97 1.01
N LEU A 17 18.65 -4.54 1.86
CA LEU A 17 18.17 -3.16 1.90
C LEU A 17 19.32 -2.19 2.17
N GLU A 18 20.12 -2.43 3.21
CA GLU A 18 21.26 -1.56 3.57
C GLU A 18 22.31 -1.47 2.45
N ALA A 19 22.64 -2.61 1.82
CA ALA A 19 23.60 -2.64 0.71
C ALA A 19 23.07 -1.85 -0.50
N MET A 20 21.81 -2.05 -0.87
CA MET A 20 21.16 -1.30 -1.95
C MET A 20 21.07 0.19 -1.64
N ARG A 21 20.74 0.55 -0.40
CA ARG A 21 20.62 1.95 0.04
C ARG A 21 21.94 2.71 -0.10
N LYS A 22 23.08 2.04 0.19
CA LYS A 22 24.43 2.62 0.03
C LYS A 22 24.77 2.96 -1.42
N VAL A 23 24.37 2.10 -2.36
CA VAL A 23 24.71 2.27 -3.79
C VAL A 23 23.72 3.13 -4.56
N ILE A 24 22.49 3.27 -4.05
CA ILE A 24 21.46 4.12 -4.64
C ILE A 24 21.05 5.14 -3.57
N PRO A 25 21.71 6.29 -3.42
CA PRO A 25 21.41 7.24 -2.35
C PRO A 25 20.28 8.24 -2.70
N ASN A 26 19.90 8.34 -3.97
CA ASN A 26 19.10 9.46 -4.51
C ASN A 26 17.71 9.07 -5.02
N ILE A 27 17.36 7.78 -5.04
CA ILE A 27 16.07 7.29 -5.52
C ILE A 27 15.29 6.73 -4.34
N PRO A 28 14.01 7.11 -4.14
CA PRO A 28 13.19 6.56 -3.07
C PRO A 28 13.02 5.04 -3.19
N PHE A 29 13.11 4.33 -2.06
CA PHE A 29 12.85 2.90 -1.98
C PHE A 29 11.43 2.67 -1.51
N GLN A 30 10.72 1.81 -2.23
CA GLN A 30 9.34 1.46 -1.93
C GLN A 30 9.21 -0.02 -1.56
N MET A 31 8.42 -0.30 -0.53
CA MET A 31 8.02 -1.66 -0.20
C MET A 31 6.49 -1.84 -0.21
N LEU A 32 6.08 -3.09 -0.35
CA LEU A 32 4.69 -3.51 -0.13
C LEU A 32 4.54 -3.99 1.31
N LEU A 33 3.69 -3.32 2.07
CA LEU A 33 3.35 -3.64 3.46
C LEU A 33 1.90 -4.10 3.53
N ARG A 34 1.65 -5.26 4.13
CA ARG A 34 0.30 -5.72 4.42
C ARG A 34 -0.09 -5.24 5.80
N GLY A 35 -1.12 -4.40 5.92
CA GLY A 35 -1.45 -3.60 7.11
C GLY A 35 -1.22 -4.32 8.45
N ALA A 36 -2.07 -5.30 8.79
CA ALA A 36 -2.00 -6.04 10.06
C ALA A 36 -0.95 -7.16 10.12
N ASN A 37 -0.26 -7.44 9.00
CA ASN A 37 0.61 -8.61 8.86
C ASN A 37 2.07 -8.23 8.57
N ALA A 38 2.38 -6.96 8.40
CA ALA A 38 3.63 -6.47 7.84
C ALA A 38 4.04 -7.23 6.56
N VAL A 39 5.02 -8.13 6.68
CA VAL A 39 5.54 -8.99 5.58
C VAL A 39 5.30 -10.49 5.81
N GLY A 40 4.47 -10.84 6.80
CA GLY A 40 4.12 -12.20 7.16
C GLY A 40 2.73 -12.64 6.69
N TYR A 41 2.30 -13.80 7.19
CA TYR A 41 1.08 -14.49 6.74
C TYR A 41 -0.03 -14.59 7.80
N THR A 42 0.25 -14.19 9.04
CA THR A 42 -0.71 -14.14 10.16
C THR A 42 -0.80 -12.74 10.72
N ASN A 43 -1.92 -12.39 11.37
CA ASN A 43 -2.02 -11.09 12.02
C ASN A 43 -1.01 -11.04 13.18
N TYR A 44 -0.23 -9.98 13.24
CA TYR A 44 0.69 -9.74 14.34
C TYR A 44 0.07 -8.74 15.31
N PRO A 45 0.44 -8.81 16.60
CA PRO A 45 0.15 -7.73 17.53
C PRO A 45 0.68 -6.40 17.00
N ASP A 46 -0.08 -5.32 17.18
CA ASP A 46 0.20 -4.02 16.55
C ASP A 46 1.63 -3.53 16.83
N ASN A 47 2.14 -3.73 18.04
CA ASN A 47 3.50 -3.33 18.43
C ASN A 47 4.59 -3.90 17.50
N VAL A 48 4.38 -5.09 16.94
CA VAL A 48 5.32 -5.70 15.97
C VAL A 48 5.29 -4.95 14.65
N VAL A 49 4.12 -4.51 14.19
CA VAL A 49 3.95 -3.75 12.93
C VAL A 49 4.62 -2.39 13.06
N TYR A 50 4.44 -1.72 14.20
CA TYR A 50 5.09 -0.45 14.53
C TYR A 50 6.62 -0.57 14.54
N GLU A 51 7.16 -1.55 15.27
CA GLU A 51 8.62 -1.74 15.35
C GLU A 51 9.22 -2.14 13.99
N PHE A 52 8.50 -2.95 13.21
CA PHE A 52 8.92 -3.31 11.85
C PHE A 52 9.07 -2.07 10.95
N CYS A 53 8.09 -1.16 10.96
CA CYS A 53 8.14 0.04 10.13
C CYS A 53 9.26 0.99 10.57
N LYS A 54 9.45 1.15 11.89
CA LYS A 54 10.54 1.93 12.46
C LYS A 54 11.91 1.44 11.98
N LEU A 55 12.19 0.14 12.15
CA LEU A 55 13.44 -0.46 11.68
C LEU A 55 13.60 -0.37 10.16
N ALA A 56 12.51 -0.53 9.40
CA ALA A 56 12.54 -0.39 7.94
C ALA A 56 12.97 1.01 7.50
N VAL A 57 12.45 2.07 8.13
CA VAL A 57 12.87 3.45 7.87
C VAL A 57 14.33 3.67 8.28
N GLU A 58 14.75 3.19 9.46
CA GLU A 58 16.14 3.30 9.93
C GLU A 58 17.14 2.63 8.96
N CYS A 59 16.75 1.53 8.30
CA CYS A 59 17.55 0.87 7.27
C CYS A 59 17.46 1.52 5.87
N GLY A 60 16.64 2.56 5.69
CA GLY A 60 16.55 3.35 4.46
C GLY A 60 15.36 3.06 3.55
N MET A 61 14.26 2.51 4.09
CA MET A 61 12.98 2.43 3.39
C MET A 61 12.26 3.80 3.42
N ASP A 62 11.80 4.28 2.27
CA ASP A 62 11.19 5.61 2.15
C ASP A 62 9.66 5.54 2.03
N ILE A 63 9.15 4.67 1.16
CA ILE A 63 7.73 4.60 0.79
C ILE A 63 7.12 3.26 1.20
N PHE A 64 6.01 3.32 1.92
CA PHE A 64 5.25 2.15 2.36
C PHE A 64 3.93 2.09 1.61
N ARG A 65 3.83 1.17 0.64
CA ARG A 65 2.57 0.82 0.00
C ARG A 65 1.77 -0.09 0.94
N VAL A 66 0.81 0.47 1.66
CA VAL A 66 0.01 -0.25 2.66
C VAL A 66 -1.29 -0.75 2.05
N PHE A 67 -1.53 -2.06 2.12
CA PHE A 67 -2.78 -2.67 1.62
C PHE A 67 -3.34 -3.71 2.59
N ASP A 68 -4.62 -4.05 2.42
CA ASP A 68 -5.27 -5.21 3.01
C ASP A 68 -5.95 -6.04 1.93
N CYS A 69 -5.92 -7.37 2.06
CA CYS A 69 -6.44 -8.28 1.03
C CYS A 69 -7.96 -8.22 0.86
N LEU A 70 -8.69 -7.67 1.84
CA LEU A 70 -10.14 -7.50 1.82
C LEU A 70 -10.55 -6.03 1.70
N ASN A 71 -9.59 -5.11 1.54
CA ASN A 71 -9.81 -3.67 1.71
C ASN A 71 -10.44 -3.34 3.08
N TYR A 72 -10.12 -4.11 4.12
CA TYR A 72 -10.65 -3.88 5.46
C TYR A 72 -9.93 -2.69 6.10
N LEU A 73 -10.63 -1.56 6.17
CA LEU A 73 -10.07 -0.27 6.55
C LEU A 73 -9.27 -0.30 7.87
N PRO A 74 -9.75 -0.89 8.98
CA PRO A 74 -9.00 -0.90 10.23
C PRO A 74 -7.60 -1.51 10.11
N ASN A 75 -7.42 -2.57 9.30
CA ASN A 75 -6.10 -3.16 9.06
C ASN A 75 -5.19 -2.21 8.28
N ILE A 76 -5.74 -1.50 7.29
CA ILE A 76 -4.99 -0.53 6.49
C ILE A 76 -4.54 0.62 7.39
N ILE A 77 -5.41 1.14 8.24
CA ILE A 77 -5.13 2.24 9.18
C ILE A 77 -3.96 1.88 10.11
N VAL A 78 -3.94 0.68 10.71
CA VAL A 78 -2.82 0.25 11.56
C VAL A 78 -1.49 0.31 10.82
N GLY A 79 -1.44 -0.18 9.57
CA GLY A 79 -0.24 -0.11 8.74
C GLY A 79 0.15 1.31 8.33
N MET A 80 -0.85 2.16 8.02
CA MET A 80 -0.63 3.58 7.70
C MET A 80 -0.06 4.34 8.90
N GLU A 81 -0.62 4.14 10.09
CA GLU A 81 -0.13 4.76 11.32
C GLU A 81 1.28 4.27 11.67
N ALA A 82 1.57 2.98 11.51
CA ALA A 82 2.90 2.43 11.74
C ALA A 82 3.96 3.03 10.80
N ALA A 83 3.67 3.09 9.50
CA ALA A 83 4.57 3.70 8.51
C ALA A 83 4.72 5.22 8.73
N GLY A 84 3.61 5.91 9.02
CA GLY A 84 3.60 7.35 9.25
C GLY A 84 4.36 7.75 10.52
N LYS A 85 4.16 7.04 11.64
CA LYS A 85 4.92 7.29 12.89
C LYS A 85 6.40 6.96 12.75
N ALA A 86 6.76 6.02 11.88
CA ALA A 86 8.15 5.72 11.55
C ALA A 86 8.82 6.83 10.72
N GLY A 87 8.05 7.77 10.15
CA GLY A 87 8.55 8.85 9.30
C GLY A 87 8.59 8.52 7.81
N GLY A 88 7.99 7.40 7.39
CA GLY A 88 7.91 7.00 5.98
C GLY A 88 6.77 7.67 5.22
N ILE A 89 6.89 7.74 3.90
CA ILE A 89 5.81 8.15 3.00
C ILE A 89 4.77 7.03 2.96
N VAL A 90 3.61 7.32 3.52
CA VAL A 90 2.42 6.45 3.48
C VAL A 90 1.75 6.51 2.10
N GLU A 91 1.73 5.37 1.42
CA GLU A 91 0.97 5.14 0.19
C GLU A 91 -0.13 4.10 0.46
N ALA A 92 -1.32 4.54 0.87
CA ALA A 92 -2.46 3.67 1.06
C ALA A 92 -2.96 3.11 -0.27
N ALA A 93 -3.13 1.79 -0.36
CA ALA A 93 -3.45 1.09 -1.59
C ALA A 93 -4.80 0.39 -1.53
N ILE A 94 -5.64 0.66 -2.51
CA ILE A 94 -6.93 0.02 -2.71
C ILE A 94 -6.76 -1.18 -3.65
N CYS A 95 -7.09 -2.38 -3.19
CA CYS A 95 -7.13 -3.55 -4.07
C CYS A 95 -8.31 -3.46 -5.03
N TYR A 96 -8.03 -3.52 -6.33
CA TYR A 96 -9.05 -3.50 -7.38
C TYR A 96 -9.55 -4.90 -7.72
N THR A 97 -10.84 -5.04 -7.97
CA THR A 97 -11.47 -6.26 -8.46
C THR A 97 -12.72 -5.92 -9.26
N GLY A 98 -13.19 -6.86 -10.08
CA GLY A 98 -14.38 -6.64 -10.90
C GLY A 98 -14.15 -5.65 -12.05
N ASP A 99 -15.19 -4.88 -12.36
CA ASP A 99 -15.18 -3.93 -13.49
C ASP A 99 -16.12 -2.76 -13.18
N VAL A 100 -15.58 -1.60 -12.82
CA VAL A 100 -16.40 -0.39 -12.52
C VAL A 100 -17.12 0.17 -13.74
N SER A 101 -16.77 -0.28 -14.95
CA SER A 101 -17.49 0.09 -16.18
C SER A 101 -18.69 -0.82 -16.47
N ASP A 102 -18.85 -1.93 -15.74
CA ASP A 102 -19.99 -2.85 -15.86
C ASP A 102 -21.09 -2.51 -14.82
N PRO A 103 -22.21 -1.91 -15.24
CA PRO A 103 -23.28 -1.51 -14.32
C PRO A 103 -24.00 -2.70 -13.66
N LYS A 104 -23.83 -3.93 -14.17
CA LYS A 104 -24.45 -5.13 -13.58
C LYS A 104 -23.71 -5.61 -12.32
N ARG A 105 -22.46 -5.17 -12.10
CA ARG A 105 -21.63 -5.57 -10.95
C ARG A 105 -21.71 -4.52 -9.86
N THR A 106 -22.62 -4.71 -8.91
CA THR A 106 -22.92 -3.70 -7.88
C THR A 106 -22.09 -3.81 -6.60
N LYS A 107 -21.44 -4.95 -6.33
CA LYS A 107 -20.71 -5.18 -5.07
C LYS A 107 -19.45 -4.30 -4.92
N TYR A 108 -18.71 -4.14 -6.01
CA TYR A 108 -17.49 -3.34 -6.10
C TYR A 108 -17.66 -2.31 -7.20
N ASP A 109 -18.70 -1.48 -7.06
CA ASP A 109 -19.02 -0.41 -7.99
C ASP A 109 -18.09 0.80 -7.81
N LEU A 110 -18.28 1.85 -8.62
CA LEU A 110 -17.49 3.07 -8.49
C LEU A 110 -17.62 3.71 -7.09
N ASN A 111 -18.81 3.68 -6.49
CA ASN A 111 -19.07 4.30 -5.19
C ASN A 111 -18.29 3.61 -4.07
N TYR A 112 -18.18 2.29 -4.11
CA TYR A 112 -17.33 1.52 -3.20
C TYR A 112 -15.89 2.06 -3.19
N TYR A 113 -15.29 2.21 -4.37
CA TYR A 113 -13.92 2.71 -4.49
C TYR A 113 -13.78 4.16 -4.05
N LEU A 114 -14.72 5.04 -4.43
CA LEU A 114 -14.69 6.45 -4.04
C LEU A 114 -14.86 6.64 -2.53
N LYS A 115 -15.71 5.83 -1.88
CA LYS A 115 -15.85 5.86 -0.42
C LYS A 115 -14.54 5.47 0.26
N LEU A 116 -13.93 4.37 -0.18
CA LEU A 116 -12.68 3.89 0.40
C LEU A 116 -11.53 4.88 0.17
N ALA A 117 -11.41 5.46 -1.03
CA ALA A 117 -10.44 6.51 -1.33
C ALA A 117 -10.59 7.71 -0.39
N ASN A 118 -11.82 8.19 -0.20
CA ASN A 118 -12.10 9.29 0.72
C ASN A 118 -11.76 8.93 2.18
N ASP A 119 -12.07 7.71 2.62
CA ASP A 119 -11.75 7.26 3.98
C ASP A 119 -10.22 7.17 4.21
N LEU A 120 -9.46 6.70 3.22
CA LEU A 120 -7.98 6.64 3.28
C LEU A 120 -7.31 8.01 3.21
N ILE A 121 -7.86 8.93 2.41
CA ILE A 121 -7.39 10.32 2.34
C ILE A 121 -7.63 11.05 3.65
N LYS A 122 -8.83 10.88 4.24
CA LYS A 122 -9.14 11.44 5.57
C LYS A 122 -8.24 10.86 6.67
N ALA A 123 -7.81 9.60 6.53
CA ALA A 123 -6.86 8.97 7.42
C ALA A 123 -5.41 9.47 7.25
N GLY A 124 -5.14 10.34 6.28
CA GLY A 124 -3.82 10.99 6.13
C GLY A 124 -2.83 10.25 5.26
N THR A 125 -3.27 9.54 4.21
CA THR A 125 -2.34 9.03 3.20
C THR A 125 -1.64 10.17 2.44
N HIS A 126 -0.35 10.02 2.13
CA HIS A 126 0.38 11.00 1.32
C HIS A 126 0.16 10.75 -0.18
N VAL A 127 0.06 9.47 -0.57
CA VAL A 127 -0.21 9.01 -1.93
C VAL A 127 -1.35 8.00 -1.87
N LEU A 128 -2.25 8.00 -2.84
CA LEU A 128 -3.29 6.99 -2.97
C LEU A 128 -2.97 6.06 -4.15
N CYS A 129 -2.89 4.76 -3.89
CA CYS A 129 -2.58 3.75 -4.91
C CYS A 129 -3.81 2.92 -5.29
N ILE A 130 -3.96 2.60 -6.58
CA ILE A 130 -4.87 1.56 -7.07
C ILE A 130 -4.08 0.30 -7.40
N LYS A 131 -4.20 -0.71 -6.53
CA LYS A 131 -3.53 -2.00 -6.66
C LYS A 131 -4.41 -2.97 -7.43
N ASP A 132 -4.29 -2.99 -8.74
CA ASP A 132 -4.85 -4.05 -9.58
C ASP A 132 -3.90 -5.25 -9.64
N MET A 133 -3.99 -6.12 -8.63
CA MET A 133 -3.10 -7.28 -8.52
C MET A 133 -3.35 -8.36 -9.57
N ALA A 134 -4.50 -8.34 -10.26
CA ALA A 134 -4.94 -9.38 -11.17
C ALA A 134 -4.99 -8.92 -12.65
N GLY A 135 -4.73 -7.64 -12.93
CA GLY A 135 -4.75 -7.10 -14.30
C GLY A 135 -6.17 -7.00 -14.87
N LEU A 136 -7.15 -6.63 -14.05
CA LEU A 136 -8.57 -6.51 -14.42
C LEU A 136 -8.96 -5.10 -14.92
N LEU A 137 -8.14 -4.09 -14.64
CA LEU A 137 -8.47 -2.69 -14.88
C LEU A 137 -8.34 -2.33 -16.37
N LYS A 138 -9.45 -2.46 -17.10
CA LYS A 138 -9.54 -2.09 -18.53
C LYS A 138 -9.39 -0.57 -18.73
N PRO A 139 -8.99 -0.10 -19.92
CA PRO A 139 -8.82 1.34 -20.20
C PRO A 139 -10.03 2.21 -19.85
N GLN A 140 -11.25 1.78 -20.20
CA GLN A 140 -12.48 2.52 -19.88
C GLN A 140 -12.74 2.59 -18.36
N ALA A 141 -12.52 1.48 -17.66
CA ALA A 141 -12.66 1.41 -16.21
C ALA A 141 -11.63 2.29 -15.50
N ALA A 142 -10.37 2.29 -15.98
CA ALA A 142 -9.31 3.16 -15.48
C ALA A 142 -9.67 4.64 -15.65
N LEU A 143 -10.15 5.04 -16.83
CA LEU A 143 -10.58 6.41 -17.11
C LEU A 143 -11.68 6.85 -16.13
N ILE A 144 -12.71 6.02 -15.94
CA ILE A 144 -13.82 6.32 -15.02
C ILE A 144 -13.31 6.46 -13.59
N LEU A 145 -12.55 5.47 -13.10
CA LEU A 145 -12.11 5.41 -11.71
C LEU A 145 -11.14 6.55 -11.37
N VAL A 146 -10.07 6.70 -12.15
CA VAL A 146 -9.02 7.69 -11.88
C VAL A 146 -9.57 9.11 -12.02
N LYS A 147 -10.40 9.38 -13.04
CA LYS A 147 -11.04 10.69 -13.20
C LYS A 147 -11.95 11.01 -12.01
N ALA A 148 -12.81 10.08 -11.60
CA ALA A 148 -13.73 10.30 -10.48
C ALA A 148 -13.00 10.53 -9.14
N ILE A 149 -11.85 9.88 -8.92
CA ILE A 149 -11.00 10.14 -7.75
C ILE A 149 -10.35 11.52 -7.85
N ARG A 150 -9.76 11.86 -9.01
CA ARG A 150 -9.10 13.16 -9.25
C ARG A 150 -10.08 14.33 -9.10
N ASP A 151 -11.29 14.21 -9.62
CA ASP A 151 -12.34 15.24 -9.53
C ASP A 151 -12.72 15.54 -8.06
N LYS A 152 -12.70 14.52 -7.18
CA LYS A 152 -12.97 14.68 -5.75
C LYS A 152 -11.75 15.11 -4.93
N HIS A 153 -10.56 14.70 -5.34
CA HIS A 153 -9.32 14.88 -4.62
C HIS A 153 -8.21 15.41 -5.56
N PRO A 154 -8.30 16.70 -5.97
CA PRO A 154 -7.46 17.27 -7.03
C PRO A 154 -5.98 17.30 -6.67
N GLU A 155 -5.64 17.41 -5.39
CA GLU A 155 -4.26 17.57 -4.91
C GLU A 155 -3.57 16.24 -4.55
N VAL A 156 -4.30 15.14 -4.45
CA VAL A 156 -3.73 13.87 -3.97
C VAL A 156 -2.95 13.18 -5.09
N PRO A 157 -1.67 12.81 -4.90
CA PRO A 157 -0.94 11.98 -5.84
C PRO A 157 -1.62 10.62 -6.01
N LEU A 158 -1.83 10.20 -7.27
CA LEU A 158 -2.44 8.90 -7.60
C LEU A 158 -1.37 8.00 -8.23
N HIS A 159 -1.26 6.78 -7.70
CA HIS A 159 -0.33 5.73 -8.16
C HIS A 159 -1.08 4.51 -8.70
#